data_AF-A0A1I6KU05-F1
#
_entry.id   AF-A0A1I6KU05-F1
#
_cell.length_a   1.000
_cell.length_b   1.000
_cell.length_c   1.000
_cell.angle_alpha   90.00
_cell.angle_beta   90.00
_cell.angle_gamma   90.00
#
_symmetry.space_group_name_H-M   'P 1'
#
loop_
_entity.id
_entity.type
_entity.pdbx_description
1 polymer ?
#
loop_
_entity_poly.entity_id
_entity_poly.type
_entity_poly.pdbx_seq_one_letter_code
_entity_poly.pdbx_strand_id
1 'polypeptide(L)'
;MNMSFGAPENDGRISNGVSRRTLVKGAAWAVPVIAFAGPVPAMAASPCTPTTALDTLKPGTKPTSIAFFPSDPLVTAGLAFTSSSGSVNRGNTGEVAATNTNPSWNYIEIEMEQNGQRPLTQGDWVQLTITLNQPVTGLSFVIHDIDQTQSGWRDLVNIRTAGYTANLGNPTNIQGDGSDGNPFRPIANGDLPIDSGANAIRLTWAGSVQVVVIRYIAGITGNSGNQHIGLGNLSYSACVFPTAKSSSARSSAVVAPELIVPPTDLVLVDSDGSADL
;
A
#
# COMPACT_ATOMS: atom_id res chain seq x y z
N MET A 1 16.54 16.19 97.06
CA MET A 1 15.79 16.15 98.34
C MET A 1 14.33 15.92 98.02
N ASN A 2 13.68 15.01 98.77
CA ASN A 2 12.26 14.60 98.74
C ASN A 2 11.79 14.00 97.40
N MET A 3 11.62 12.68 97.22
CA MET A 3 10.75 11.71 97.91
C MET A 3 9.37 12.26 98.29
N SER A 4 8.31 11.78 97.62
CA SER A 4 7.05 11.41 98.29
C SER A 4 6.01 10.78 97.33
N PHE A 5 5.74 9.49 97.61
CA PHE A 5 4.45 8.79 97.73
C PHE A 5 3.27 9.00 96.75
N GLY A 6 2.73 7.86 96.30
CA GLY A 6 1.33 7.52 96.54
C GLY A 6 0.46 7.26 95.30
N ALA A 7 0.14 5.99 95.04
CA ALA A 7 -1.08 5.61 94.31
C ALA A 7 -2.31 5.80 95.24
N PRO A 8 -3.53 5.97 94.70
CA PRO A 8 -4.34 4.76 94.45
C PRO A 8 -5.29 4.82 93.24
N GLU A 9 -5.76 3.64 92.86
CA GLU A 9 -6.98 3.40 92.07
C GLU A 9 -8.20 4.03 92.77
N ASN A 10 -9.19 4.53 92.02
CA ASN A 10 -10.40 3.79 91.67
C ASN A 10 -11.51 4.70 91.11
N ASP A 11 -12.31 4.08 90.22
CA ASP A 11 -13.75 4.25 90.03
C ASP A 11 -14.35 5.36 89.13
N GLY A 12 -15.42 4.96 88.43
CA GLY A 12 -16.44 5.86 87.89
C GLY A 12 -16.55 5.97 86.36
N ARG A 13 -17.43 5.15 85.75
CA ARG A 13 -18.01 5.36 84.40
C ARG A 13 -18.70 6.77 84.34
N ILE A 14 -18.92 7.49 83.24
CA ILE A 14 -19.54 7.17 81.93
C ILE A 14 -19.24 8.33 80.93
N SER A 15 -19.12 7.98 79.64
CA SER A 15 -19.78 8.64 78.49
C SER A 15 -18.92 9.36 77.44
N ASN A 16 -19.07 8.82 76.22
CA ASN A 16 -19.19 9.53 74.94
C ASN A 16 -17.93 10.18 74.35
N GLY A 17 -17.15 9.35 73.65
CA GLY A 17 -16.26 9.78 72.58
C GLY A 17 -16.28 8.77 71.45
N VAL A 18 -17.23 8.89 70.52
CA VAL A 18 -17.23 8.16 69.25
C VAL A 18 -15.98 8.57 68.47
N SER A 19 -14.92 7.76 68.52
CA SER A 19 -13.80 7.86 67.58
C SER A 19 -14.05 6.90 66.41
N ARG A 20 -14.63 7.44 65.34
CA ARG A 20 -14.80 6.75 64.05
C ARG A 20 -13.43 6.49 63.43
N ARG A 21 -12.83 5.33 63.68
CA ARG A 21 -11.80 4.79 62.78
C ARG A 21 -12.48 3.81 61.85
N THR A 22 -12.85 4.33 60.69
CA THR A 22 -13.26 3.55 59.52
C THR A 22 -12.10 2.63 59.12
N LEU A 23 -12.20 1.36 59.45
CA LEU A 23 -11.37 0.32 58.83
C LEU A 23 -11.95 0.05 57.44
N VAL A 24 -11.30 0.59 56.41
CA VAL A 24 -11.57 0.17 55.03
C VAL A 24 -10.94 -1.22 54.85
N LYS A 25 -11.75 -2.27 55.02
CA LYS A 25 -11.43 -3.61 54.49
C LYS A 25 -11.74 -3.58 53.00
N GLY A 26 -10.74 -3.27 52.18
CA GLY A 26 -10.80 -3.51 50.75
C GLY A 26 -10.76 -5.01 50.50
N ALA A 27 -11.88 -5.60 50.10
CA ALA A 27 -11.86 -6.89 49.43
C ALA A 27 -11.29 -6.65 48.02
N ALA A 28 -10.06 -7.07 47.77
CA ALA A 28 -9.53 -7.14 46.42
C ALA A 28 -10.18 -8.34 45.74
N TRP A 29 -11.27 -8.10 45.02
CA TRP A 29 -11.87 -9.10 44.15
C TRP A 29 -10.90 -9.31 42.98
N ALA A 30 -10.20 -10.43 42.97
CA ALA A 30 -9.40 -10.85 41.84
C ALA A 30 -10.34 -11.08 40.65
N VAL A 31 -10.31 -10.18 39.67
CA VAL A 31 -11.00 -10.38 38.40
C VAL A 31 -10.14 -11.35 37.59
N PRO A 32 -10.67 -12.49 37.11
CA PRO A 32 -9.93 -13.34 36.19
C PRO A 32 -9.72 -12.54 34.89
N VAL A 33 -8.47 -12.17 34.60
CA VAL A 33 -8.11 -11.70 33.27
C VAL A 33 -8.10 -12.93 32.37
N ILE A 34 -9.21 -13.18 31.68
CA ILE A 34 -9.23 -14.11 30.56
C ILE A 34 -8.53 -13.41 29.40
N ALA A 35 -7.24 -13.70 29.22
CA ALA A 35 -6.51 -13.31 28.03
C ALA A 35 -7.03 -14.15 26.85
N PHE A 36 -7.87 -13.57 26.01
CA PHE A 36 -8.21 -14.17 24.72
C PHE A 36 -6.98 -14.07 23.81
N ALA A 37 -6.20 -15.14 23.75
CA ALA A 37 -5.31 -15.37 22.62
C ALA A 37 -6.19 -15.81 21.44
N GLY A 38 -6.76 -14.85 20.74
CA GLY A 38 -7.36 -15.13 19.44
C GLY A 38 -6.27 -15.65 18.50
N PRO A 39 -6.55 -16.65 17.64
CA PRO A 39 -5.66 -16.93 16.53
C PRO A 39 -5.55 -15.64 15.72
N VAL A 40 -4.43 -14.92 15.87
CA VAL A 40 -4.05 -13.93 14.87
C VAL A 40 -3.91 -14.75 13.60
N PRO A 41 -4.65 -14.45 12.52
CA PRO A 41 -4.38 -15.10 11.25
C PRO A 41 -2.89 -14.98 11.03
N ALA A 42 -2.18 -16.11 10.98
CA ALA A 42 -0.88 -16.14 10.35
C ALA A 42 -1.21 -15.84 8.89
N MET A 43 -1.28 -14.54 8.58
CA MET A 43 -1.16 -14.06 7.23
C MET A 43 0.19 -14.62 6.82
N ALA A 44 0.16 -15.76 6.13
CA ALA A 44 1.32 -16.29 5.48
C ALA A 44 1.79 -15.12 4.61
N ALA A 45 2.87 -14.48 5.04
CA ALA A 45 3.54 -13.45 4.26
C ALA A 45 4.12 -14.22 3.07
N SER A 46 3.28 -14.48 2.07
CA SER A 46 3.77 -14.88 0.77
C SER A 46 4.67 -13.74 0.33
N PRO A 47 5.91 -14.02 -0.10
CA PRO A 47 6.79 -12.98 -0.58
C PRO A 47 6.10 -12.33 -1.79
N CYS A 48 5.53 -11.15 -1.59
CA CYS A 48 4.95 -10.39 -2.68
C CYS A 48 6.13 -9.83 -3.48
N THR A 49 6.41 -10.44 -4.62
CA THR A 49 7.50 -10.01 -5.50
C THR A 49 7.00 -8.92 -6.44
N PRO A 50 7.72 -7.81 -6.60
CA PRO A 50 7.44 -6.83 -7.64
C PRO A 50 7.47 -7.53 -8.99
N THR A 51 6.38 -7.41 -9.77
CA THR A 51 6.39 -7.80 -11.18
C THR A 51 6.77 -6.57 -11.99
N THR A 52 7.92 -6.60 -12.67
CA THR A 52 8.37 -5.50 -13.54
C THR A 52 8.03 -5.85 -14.98
N ALA A 53 7.48 -4.91 -15.73
CA ALA A 53 6.98 -5.22 -17.07
C ALA A 53 7.65 -4.44 -18.22
N LEU A 54 8.54 -3.48 -17.91
CA LEU A 54 9.11 -2.58 -18.92
C LEU A 54 10.42 -3.07 -19.52
N ASP A 55 11.35 -3.63 -18.73
CA ASP A 55 12.67 -4.04 -19.23
C ASP A 55 12.62 -5.16 -20.28
N THR A 56 11.51 -5.90 -20.35
CA THR A 56 11.28 -6.93 -21.37
C THR A 56 10.66 -6.40 -22.66
N LEU A 57 10.22 -5.15 -22.69
CA LEU A 57 9.64 -4.55 -23.89
C LEU A 57 10.72 -4.30 -24.93
N LYS A 58 10.36 -4.42 -26.21
CA LYS A 58 11.31 -4.22 -27.31
C LYS A 58 11.37 -2.73 -27.66
N PRO A 59 12.57 -2.09 -27.68
CA PRO A 59 12.73 -0.72 -28.13
C PRO A 59 12.21 -0.51 -29.56
N GLY A 60 11.65 0.67 -29.84
CA GLY A 60 11.03 1.03 -31.11
C GLY A 60 9.61 0.50 -31.31
N THR A 61 9.00 -0.11 -30.29
CA THR A 61 7.60 -0.59 -30.35
C THR A 61 6.67 0.37 -29.59
N LYS A 62 5.40 0.45 -29.99
CA LYS A 62 4.38 1.27 -29.32
C LYS A 62 3.29 0.39 -28.68
N PRO A 63 3.57 -0.26 -27.53
CA PRO A 63 2.62 -1.18 -26.91
C PRO A 63 1.39 -0.43 -26.38
N THR A 64 0.20 -0.96 -26.69
CA THR A 64 -1.07 -0.49 -26.11
C THR A 64 -1.47 -1.30 -24.88
N SER A 65 -0.77 -2.40 -24.60
CA SER A 65 -0.98 -3.28 -23.46
C SER A 65 0.34 -3.89 -23.01
N ILE A 66 0.57 -3.90 -21.70
CA ILE A 66 1.75 -4.46 -21.04
C ILE A 66 1.28 -5.58 -20.12
N ALA A 67 1.89 -6.76 -20.22
CA ALA A 67 1.60 -7.90 -19.37
C ALA A 67 2.62 -8.01 -18.22
N PHE A 68 2.15 -8.27 -17.01
CA PHE A 68 3.02 -8.44 -15.84
C PHE A 68 3.27 -9.92 -15.57
N PHE A 69 4.54 -10.29 -15.42
CA PHE A 69 4.94 -11.66 -15.11
C PHE A 69 5.87 -11.74 -13.90
N PRO A 70 5.82 -12.84 -13.12
CA PRO A 70 4.76 -13.84 -13.14
C PRO A 70 3.48 -13.29 -12.46
N SER A 71 2.31 -13.44 -13.07
CA SER A 71 1.02 -13.16 -12.42
C SER A 71 -0.02 -14.24 -12.76
N ASP A 72 -0.75 -14.70 -11.75
CA ASP A 72 -1.85 -15.66 -11.87
C ASP A 72 -3.00 -15.22 -10.93
N PRO A 73 -4.15 -14.74 -11.45
CA PRO A 73 -4.44 -14.55 -12.87
C PRO A 73 -3.56 -13.46 -13.52
N LEU A 74 -3.42 -13.52 -14.85
CA LEU A 74 -2.61 -12.57 -15.61
C LEU A 74 -3.13 -11.13 -15.43
N VAL A 75 -2.26 -10.25 -14.95
CA VAL A 75 -2.50 -8.80 -14.90
C VAL A 75 -1.93 -8.14 -16.15
N THR A 76 -2.72 -7.25 -16.76
CA THR A 76 -2.29 -6.40 -17.88
C THR A 76 -2.61 -4.93 -17.60
N ALA A 77 -1.76 -4.04 -18.10
CA ALA A 77 -1.96 -2.59 -18.11
C ALA A 77 -2.16 -2.11 -19.56
N GLY A 78 -3.36 -1.65 -19.89
CA GLY A 78 -3.64 -0.91 -21.12
C GLY A 78 -3.10 0.52 -21.02
N LEU A 79 -2.43 0.99 -22.08
CA LEU A 79 -1.89 2.34 -22.20
C LEU A 79 -2.69 3.12 -23.24
N ALA A 80 -3.22 4.28 -22.86
CA ALA A 80 -3.92 5.19 -23.76
C ALA A 80 -3.36 6.62 -23.63
N PHE A 81 -3.15 7.26 -24.77
CA PHE A 81 -2.60 8.62 -24.83
C PHE A 81 -3.63 9.56 -25.46
N THR A 82 -3.79 10.74 -24.87
CA THR A 82 -4.62 11.84 -25.40
C THR A 82 -3.87 13.15 -25.25
N SER A 83 -4.17 14.16 -26.06
CA SER A 83 -3.51 15.47 -26.00
C SER A 83 -4.51 16.62 -26.07
N SER A 84 -4.09 17.76 -25.54
CA SER A 84 -4.73 19.07 -25.80
C SER A 84 -4.64 19.47 -27.28
N SER A 85 -5.34 20.52 -27.71
CA SER A 85 -5.31 20.96 -29.11
C SER A 85 -3.94 21.51 -29.58
N GLY A 86 -3.06 21.89 -28.65
CA GLY A 86 -1.73 22.44 -28.98
C GLY A 86 -0.61 21.43 -29.05
N SER A 87 -0.82 20.27 -28.45
CA SER A 87 0.04 19.11 -28.62
C SER A 87 -0.63 18.16 -29.58
N VAL A 88 0.15 17.41 -30.34
CA VAL A 88 -0.32 16.20 -31.00
C VAL A 88 0.38 15.02 -30.35
N ASN A 89 -0.29 13.87 -30.25
CA ASN A 89 0.38 12.59 -29.96
C ASN A 89 1.15 12.13 -31.22
N ARG A 90 1.91 13.02 -31.85
CA ARG A 90 2.87 12.71 -32.89
C ARG A 90 4.27 12.69 -32.25
N GLY A 91 5.21 12.03 -32.90
CA GLY A 91 6.51 11.68 -32.32
C GLY A 91 6.53 10.30 -31.63
N ASN A 92 7.41 10.16 -30.66
CA ASN A 92 7.71 8.93 -29.95
C ASN A 92 6.77 8.66 -28.77
N THR A 93 5.75 9.48 -28.52
CA THR A 93 4.73 9.18 -27.49
C THR A 93 4.20 7.74 -27.60
N GLY A 94 4.26 7.02 -26.48
CA GLY A 94 3.87 5.61 -26.34
C GLY A 94 4.91 4.62 -26.86
N GLU A 95 6.05 5.08 -27.38
CA GLU A 95 7.15 4.23 -27.84
C GLU A 95 8.00 3.75 -26.67
N VAL A 96 8.48 2.52 -26.79
CA VAL A 96 9.51 1.97 -25.90
C VAL A 96 10.85 2.50 -26.38
N ALA A 97 11.49 3.32 -25.57
CA ALA A 97 12.87 3.74 -25.77
C ALA A 97 13.78 3.03 -24.76
N ALA A 98 15.07 2.98 -25.07
CA ALA A 98 16.09 2.36 -24.25
C ALA A 98 17.14 3.40 -23.87
N THR A 99 17.65 3.30 -22.64
CA THR A 99 18.76 4.13 -22.20
C THR A 99 20.08 3.65 -22.80
N ASN A 100 21.04 4.57 -22.86
CA ASN A 100 22.36 4.29 -23.41
C ASN A 100 23.38 3.88 -22.32
N THR A 101 22.90 3.54 -21.12
CA THR A 101 23.73 3.06 -19.99
C THR A 101 24.06 1.58 -20.08
N ASN A 102 25.01 1.15 -19.23
CA ASN A 102 25.26 -0.27 -18.96
C ASN A 102 25.09 -0.55 -17.45
N PRO A 103 24.07 -1.32 -17.02
CA PRO A 103 23.02 -1.93 -17.86
C PRO A 103 22.07 -0.89 -18.47
N SER A 104 21.55 -1.21 -19.67
CA SER A 104 20.47 -0.45 -20.30
C SER A 104 19.12 -0.88 -19.70
N TRP A 105 18.17 0.04 -19.67
CA TRP A 105 16.81 -0.19 -19.21
C TRP A 105 15.82 0.54 -20.13
N ASN A 106 14.56 0.08 -20.13
CA ASN A 106 13.55 0.56 -21.06
C ASN A 106 12.50 1.44 -20.38
N TYR A 107 11.95 2.39 -21.13
CA TYR A 107 10.87 3.26 -20.67
C TYR A 107 9.85 3.52 -21.77
N ILE A 108 8.64 3.90 -21.38
CA ILE A 108 7.63 4.42 -22.31
C ILE A 108 7.79 5.93 -22.40
N GLU A 109 8.02 6.40 -23.61
CA GLU A 109 8.20 7.83 -23.89
C GLU A 109 6.87 8.57 -23.89
N ILE A 110 6.86 9.76 -23.29
CA ILE A 110 5.74 10.70 -23.32
C ILE A 110 6.31 12.02 -23.83
N GLU A 111 6.05 12.31 -25.09
CA GLU A 111 6.64 13.43 -25.83
C GLU A 111 5.55 14.44 -26.22
N MET A 112 5.84 15.73 -26.09
CA MET A 112 5.00 16.78 -26.64
C MET A 112 5.58 17.30 -27.95
N GLU A 113 4.88 17.02 -29.06
CA GLU A 113 5.21 17.60 -30.37
C GLU A 113 4.24 18.74 -30.72
N GLN A 114 4.77 19.75 -31.42
CA GLN A 114 4.00 20.87 -31.95
C GLN A 114 2.95 20.40 -32.97
N ASN A 115 1.74 20.95 -32.87
CA ASN A 115 0.70 20.70 -33.86
C ASN A 115 0.92 21.54 -35.13
N GLY A 116 1.70 21.01 -36.07
CA GLY A 116 2.08 21.72 -37.29
C GLY A 116 3.00 22.89 -36.97
N GLN A 117 2.62 24.11 -37.40
CA GLN A 117 3.40 25.32 -37.11
C GLN A 117 2.99 26.03 -35.81
N ARG A 118 2.02 25.49 -35.05
CA ARG A 118 1.60 26.08 -33.78
C ARG A 118 2.64 25.75 -32.71
N PRO A 119 3.32 26.74 -32.11
CA PRO A 119 4.20 26.50 -30.97
C PRO A 119 3.41 25.96 -29.78
N LEU A 120 4.06 25.11 -28.98
CA LEU A 120 3.51 24.68 -27.70
C LEU A 120 3.34 25.91 -26.79
N THR A 121 2.15 26.03 -26.21
CA THR A 121 1.77 27.10 -25.28
C THR A 121 1.73 26.56 -23.86
N GLN A 122 1.96 27.42 -22.88
CA GLN A 122 1.87 27.03 -21.48
C GLN A 122 0.50 26.41 -21.19
N GLY A 123 0.49 25.20 -20.62
CA GLY A 123 -0.73 24.45 -20.33
C GLY A 123 -1.18 23.49 -21.41
N ASP A 124 -0.57 23.48 -22.60
CA ASP A 124 -0.72 22.36 -23.53
C ASP A 124 -0.19 21.07 -22.87
N TRP A 125 -0.81 19.93 -23.18
CA TRP A 125 -0.53 18.69 -22.49
C TRP A 125 -0.70 17.43 -23.34
N VAL A 126 -0.01 16.37 -22.88
CA VAL A 126 -0.23 14.96 -23.22
C VAL A 126 -0.63 14.21 -21.93
N GLN A 127 -1.63 13.36 -22.02
CA GLN A 127 -2.16 12.58 -20.90
C GLN A 127 -2.00 11.10 -21.20
N LEU A 128 -1.35 10.40 -20.27
CA LEU A 128 -1.30 8.96 -20.21
C LEU A 128 -2.38 8.45 -19.25
N THR A 129 -3.20 7.52 -19.73
CA THR A 129 -4.11 6.72 -18.93
C THR A 129 -3.61 5.28 -18.91
N ILE A 130 -3.31 4.76 -17.72
CA ILE A 130 -2.97 3.36 -17.47
C ILE A 130 -4.22 2.68 -16.89
N THR A 131 -4.72 1.65 -17.56
CA THR A 131 -5.90 0.89 -17.14
C THR A 131 -5.52 -0.56 -16.90
N LEU A 132 -5.60 -1.01 -15.65
CA LEU A 132 -5.38 -2.40 -15.28
C LEU A 132 -6.64 -3.23 -15.53
N ASN A 133 -6.47 -4.46 -16.03
CA ASN A 133 -7.59 -5.38 -16.25
C ASN A 133 -8.28 -5.82 -14.94
N GLN A 134 -7.64 -5.58 -13.79
CA GLN A 134 -8.17 -5.77 -12.45
C GLN A 134 -7.52 -4.78 -11.47
N PRO A 135 -8.17 -4.43 -10.34
CA PRO A 135 -7.54 -3.61 -9.32
C PRO A 135 -6.31 -4.30 -8.72
N VAL A 136 -5.22 -3.55 -8.51
CA VAL A 136 -3.99 -4.02 -7.87
C VAL A 136 -3.64 -3.16 -6.66
N THR A 137 -2.75 -3.65 -5.80
CA THR A 137 -2.21 -2.87 -4.67
C THR A 137 -0.71 -2.66 -4.84
N GLY A 138 -0.19 -1.60 -4.23
CA GLY A 138 1.23 -1.27 -4.32
C GLY A 138 1.70 -0.96 -5.74
N LEU A 139 0.82 -0.43 -6.60
CA LEU A 139 1.21 0.02 -7.94
C LEU A 139 2.28 1.11 -7.80
N SER A 140 3.40 0.96 -8.49
CA SER A 140 4.48 1.95 -8.51
C SER A 140 5.13 2.05 -9.88
N PHE A 141 5.53 3.25 -10.24
CA PHE A 141 6.37 3.55 -11.41
C PHE A 141 7.21 4.79 -11.12
N VAL A 142 8.15 5.07 -12.01
CA VAL A 142 8.99 6.25 -11.97
C VAL A 142 8.71 7.10 -13.20
N ILE A 143 8.56 8.41 -13.01
CA ILE A 143 8.61 9.38 -14.08
C ILE A 143 10.01 9.99 -14.06
N HIS A 144 10.72 9.87 -15.17
CA HIS A 144 12.08 10.37 -15.38
C HIS A 144 12.05 11.68 -16.17
N ASP A 145 13.17 12.41 -16.12
CA ASP A 145 13.45 13.56 -16.98
C ASP A 145 12.55 14.78 -16.76
N ILE A 146 12.13 15.07 -15.51
CA ILE A 146 11.37 16.29 -15.23
C ILE A 146 12.33 17.47 -15.07
N ASP A 147 12.60 18.18 -16.15
CA ASP A 147 13.62 19.22 -16.18
C ASP A 147 13.24 20.50 -16.94
N GLN A 148 14.20 21.42 -17.06
CA GLN A 148 13.99 22.68 -17.79
C GLN A 148 15.31 23.26 -18.30
N THR A 149 15.20 23.96 -19.41
CA THR A 149 16.27 24.79 -19.96
C THR A 149 15.87 26.27 -19.94
N GLN A 150 16.84 27.16 -20.12
CA GLN A 150 16.60 28.60 -20.02
C GLN A 150 15.64 29.13 -21.09
N SER A 151 15.57 28.50 -22.26
CA SER A 151 14.76 28.96 -23.40
C SER A 151 14.18 27.85 -24.27
N GLY A 152 14.30 26.58 -23.86
CA GLY A 152 13.82 25.44 -24.63
C GLY A 152 12.50 24.92 -24.08
N TRP A 153 12.55 24.35 -22.88
CA TRP A 153 11.40 23.68 -22.27
C TRP A 153 11.35 23.82 -20.76
N ARG A 154 10.17 23.50 -20.23
CA ARG A 154 9.93 23.37 -18.79
C ARG A 154 8.87 22.32 -18.56
N ASP A 155 9.22 21.31 -17.79
CA ASP A 155 8.36 20.16 -17.57
C ASP A 155 7.46 20.36 -16.36
N LEU A 156 6.18 20.04 -16.54
CA LEU A 156 5.20 19.97 -15.47
C LEU A 156 4.47 18.63 -15.53
N VAL A 157 4.35 17.94 -14.39
CA VAL A 157 3.63 16.66 -14.30
C VAL A 157 2.55 16.74 -13.23
N ASN A 158 1.30 16.48 -13.64
CA ASN A 158 0.15 16.32 -12.76
C ASN A 158 -0.27 14.86 -12.68
N ILE A 159 -0.58 14.41 -11.46
CA ILE A 159 -1.15 13.11 -11.18
C ILE A 159 -2.62 13.30 -10.86
N ARG A 160 -3.47 12.83 -11.76
CA ARG A 160 -4.92 13.05 -11.73
C ARG A 160 -5.65 11.99 -10.89
N THR A 161 -5.02 10.83 -10.68
CA THR A 161 -5.53 9.78 -9.80
C THR A 161 -5.01 9.99 -8.38
N ALA A 162 -5.90 10.27 -7.43
CA ALA A 162 -5.56 10.48 -6.02
C ALA A 162 -5.03 9.20 -5.32
N GLY A 163 -4.53 9.36 -4.09
CA GLY A 163 -4.11 8.23 -3.24
C GLY A 163 -2.67 7.74 -3.45
N TYR A 164 -1.85 8.52 -4.16
CA TYR A 164 -0.43 8.25 -4.31
C TYR A 164 0.40 8.91 -3.20
N THR A 165 1.57 8.33 -2.95
CA THR A 165 2.71 9.00 -2.33
C THR A 165 3.78 9.24 -3.39
N ALA A 166 4.55 10.33 -3.25
CA ALA A 166 5.67 10.64 -4.13
C ALA A 166 6.99 10.61 -3.36
N ASN A 167 7.99 9.93 -3.91
CA ASN A 167 9.38 10.04 -3.49
C ASN A 167 10.14 10.79 -4.59
N LEU A 168 10.56 12.01 -4.28
CA LEU A 168 11.40 12.81 -5.17
C LEU A 168 12.83 12.26 -5.06
N GLY A 169 13.43 11.85 -6.18
CA GLY A 169 14.78 11.25 -6.19
C GLY A 169 15.84 12.19 -5.60
N ASN A 170 16.98 11.63 -5.15
CA ASN A 170 18.10 12.40 -4.58
C ASN A 170 19.27 12.44 -5.59
N PRO A 171 19.79 13.63 -5.98
CA PRO A 171 19.42 14.98 -5.54
C PRO A 171 18.07 15.46 -6.08
N THR A 172 17.28 16.13 -5.22
CA THR A 172 15.96 16.66 -5.59
C THR A 172 16.10 18.01 -6.29
N ASN A 173 16.06 18.00 -7.62
CA ASN A 173 15.85 19.20 -8.43
C ASN A 173 14.37 19.40 -8.80
N ILE A 174 13.47 18.64 -8.17
CA ILE A 174 12.03 18.68 -8.38
C ILE A 174 11.34 19.21 -7.12
N GLN A 175 10.30 20.00 -7.31
CA GLN A 175 9.36 20.40 -6.27
C GLN A 175 7.92 20.17 -6.73
N GLY A 176 6.97 20.31 -5.80
CA GLY A 176 5.55 20.13 -6.05
C GLY A 176 5.02 18.87 -5.40
N ASP A 177 3.69 18.74 -5.38
CA ASP A 177 3.00 17.56 -4.86
C ASP A 177 2.32 16.75 -5.97
N GLY A 178 2.30 17.24 -7.21
CA GLY A 178 1.69 16.58 -8.36
C GLY A 178 0.22 16.89 -8.55
N SER A 179 -0.39 17.75 -7.73
CA SER A 179 -1.75 18.24 -7.93
C SER A 179 -1.84 19.27 -9.06
N ASP A 180 -3.06 19.57 -9.52
CA ASP A 180 -3.27 20.59 -10.54
C ASP A 180 -2.77 21.99 -10.14
N GLY A 181 -2.83 22.32 -8.85
CA GLY A 181 -2.34 23.61 -8.33
C GLY A 181 -0.84 23.63 -8.03
N ASN A 182 -0.21 22.46 -7.93
CA ASN A 182 1.19 22.32 -7.53
C ASN A 182 1.85 21.13 -8.26
N PRO A 183 1.96 21.19 -9.61
CA PRO A 183 2.62 20.16 -10.43
C PRO A 183 4.01 19.83 -9.92
N PHE A 184 4.42 18.57 -10.14
CA PHE A 184 5.85 18.25 -10.12
C PHE A 184 6.55 19.04 -11.21
N ARG A 185 7.63 19.72 -10.85
CA ARG A 185 8.34 20.64 -11.73
C ARG A 185 9.79 20.83 -11.29
N PRO A 186 10.68 21.21 -12.19
CA PRO A 186 12.06 21.54 -11.83
C PRO A 186 12.16 22.83 -11.02
N ILE A 187 13.18 22.93 -10.17
CA ILE A 187 13.52 24.12 -9.37
C ILE A 187 14.70 24.92 -9.94
N ALA A 188 15.53 24.29 -10.77
CA ALA A 188 16.72 24.88 -11.37
C ALA A 188 16.82 24.47 -12.83
N ASN A 189 17.59 25.21 -13.62
CA ASN A 189 17.87 24.82 -15.00
C ASN A 189 18.81 23.61 -15.01
N GLY A 190 18.56 22.68 -15.92
CA GLY A 190 19.36 21.49 -16.15
C GLY A 190 18.70 20.66 -17.24
N ASP A 191 19.52 20.17 -18.16
CA ASP A 191 19.17 19.20 -19.19
C ASP A 191 20.07 18.00 -18.90
N LEU A 192 19.53 17.07 -18.12
CA LEU A 192 20.26 15.87 -17.74
C LEU A 192 19.67 14.71 -18.53
N PRO A 193 20.49 13.79 -19.05
CA PRO A 193 19.97 12.61 -19.70
C PRO A 193 18.98 11.84 -18.81
N ILE A 194 17.94 11.27 -19.42
CA ILE A 194 16.91 10.45 -18.76
C ILE A 194 17.47 9.32 -17.88
N ASP A 195 18.68 8.84 -18.22
CA ASP A 195 19.38 7.76 -17.55
C ASP A 195 20.29 8.21 -16.39
N SER A 196 20.38 9.52 -16.14
CA SER A 196 21.12 10.09 -15.01
C SER A 196 20.52 9.72 -13.64
N GLY A 197 19.23 9.35 -13.60
CA GLY A 197 18.47 9.13 -12.37
C GLY A 197 18.17 10.39 -11.56
N ALA A 198 18.72 11.53 -11.97
CA ALA A 198 18.29 12.84 -11.49
C ALA A 198 16.91 13.18 -12.08
N ASN A 199 16.25 14.19 -11.51
CA ASN A 199 14.98 14.70 -12.06
C ASN A 199 13.88 13.63 -12.22
N ALA A 200 13.91 12.61 -11.35
CA ALA A 200 12.94 11.52 -11.35
C ALA A 200 12.06 11.53 -10.09
N ILE A 201 10.80 11.14 -10.26
CA ILE A 201 9.85 10.91 -9.17
C ILE A 201 9.37 9.47 -9.18
N ARG A 202 9.37 8.82 -8.01
CA ARG A 202 8.67 7.54 -7.84
C ARG A 202 7.30 7.79 -7.25
N LEU A 203 6.28 7.27 -7.90
CA LEU A 203 4.90 7.32 -7.46
C LEU A 203 4.48 5.93 -6.96
N THR A 204 3.69 5.90 -5.89
CA THR A 204 3.19 4.65 -5.30
C THR A 204 1.75 4.80 -4.82
N TRP A 205 0.87 3.93 -5.27
CA TRP A 205 -0.47 3.73 -4.71
C TRP A 205 -0.46 2.54 -3.78
N ALA A 206 -0.43 2.78 -2.47
CA ALA A 206 -0.46 1.71 -1.47
C ALA A 206 -1.82 0.97 -1.46
N GLY A 207 -2.92 1.72 -1.66
CA GLY A 207 -4.27 1.18 -1.76
C GLY A 207 -4.57 0.49 -3.09
N SER A 208 -5.78 -0.04 -3.21
CA SER A 208 -6.26 -0.64 -4.46
C SER A 208 -6.47 0.43 -5.53
N VAL A 209 -5.91 0.22 -6.72
CA VAL A 209 -6.06 1.10 -7.88
C VAL A 209 -6.20 0.27 -9.15
N GLN A 210 -7.06 0.74 -10.06
CA GLN A 210 -7.26 0.13 -11.37
C GLN A 210 -6.92 1.09 -12.51
N VAL A 211 -7.13 2.39 -12.33
CA VAL A 211 -6.90 3.40 -13.36
C VAL A 211 -6.01 4.51 -12.80
N VAL A 212 -4.88 4.74 -13.46
CA VAL A 212 -3.98 5.86 -13.17
C VAL A 212 -3.96 6.82 -14.35
N VAL A 213 -4.13 8.11 -14.08
CA VAL A 213 -4.07 9.16 -15.09
C VAL A 213 -2.98 10.16 -14.73
N ILE A 214 -2.06 10.38 -15.68
CA ILE A 214 -0.91 11.29 -15.56
C ILE A 214 -1.03 12.30 -16.70
N ARG A 215 -0.75 13.57 -16.41
CA ARG A 215 -0.71 14.61 -17.43
C ARG A 215 0.66 15.26 -17.44
N TYR A 216 1.33 15.19 -18.58
CA TYR A 216 2.53 15.93 -18.91
C TYR A 216 2.15 17.25 -19.57
N ILE A 217 2.70 18.36 -19.08
CA ILE A 217 2.23 19.72 -19.41
C ILE A 217 3.42 20.59 -19.79
N ALA A 218 3.26 21.41 -20.83
CA ALA A 218 4.20 22.46 -21.19
C ALA A 218 4.16 23.57 -20.13
N GLY A 219 5.27 23.76 -19.42
CA GLY A 219 5.37 24.74 -18.33
C GLY A 219 5.58 26.19 -18.75
N ILE A 220 5.84 26.42 -20.04
CA ILE A 220 6.08 27.74 -20.65
C ILE A 220 5.46 27.81 -22.05
N THR A 221 5.25 29.03 -22.54
CA THR A 221 4.89 29.28 -23.94
C THR A 221 6.14 29.37 -24.80
N GLY A 222 6.09 28.82 -26.01
CA GLY A 222 7.25 28.69 -26.89
C GLY A 222 8.10 27.46 -26.59
N ASN A 223 7.51 26.48 -25.92
CA ASN A 223 8.17 25.23 -25.56
C ASN A 223 8.60 24.46 -26.83
N SER A 224 9.80 23.87 -26.84
CA SER A 224 10.31 23.14 -27.99
C SER A 224 9.52 21.84 -28.21
N GLY A 225 9.32 21.47 -29.47
CA GLY A 225 8.48 20.31 -29.85
C GLY A 225 9.15 18.94 -29.71
N ASN A 226 10.28 18.84 -29.01
CA ASN A 226 11.03 17.61 -28.76
C ASN A 226 11.19 17.35 -27.25
N GLN A 227 10.37 18.01 -26.45
CA GLN A 227 10.33 17.86 -25.00
C GLN A 227 9.69 16.51 -24.66
N HIS A 228 10.33 15.72 -23.78
CA HIS A 228 9.83 14.40 -23.39
C HIS A 228 10.13 14.04 -21.94
N ILE A 229 9.37 13.08 -21.41
CA ILE A 229 9.62 12.40 -20.14
C ILE A 229 9.51 10.88 -20.36
N GLY A 230 10.05 10.10 -19.43
CA GLY A 230 9.97 8.64 -19.47
C GLY A 230 9.17 8.04 -18.33
N LEU A 231 8.27 7.10 -18.65
CA LEU A 231 7.66 6.20 -17.67
C LEU A 231 8.51 4.93 -17.55
N GLY A 232 9.19 4.78 -16.42
CA GLY A 232 10.04 3.62 -16.09
C GLY A 232 9.51 2.83 -14.89
N ASN A 233 10.08 1.64 -14.66
CA ASN A 233 9.87 0.84 -13.46
C ASN A 233 8.40 0.55 -13.07
N LEU A 234 7.50 0.38 -14.05
CA LEU A 234 6.10 0.04 -13.80
C LEU A 234 5.99 -1.36 -13.17
N SER A 235 5.42 -1.41 -11.96
CA SER A 235 5.31 -2.60 -11.13
C SER A 235 4.13 -2.52 -10.17
N TYR A 236 3.71 -3.66 -9.61
CA TYR A 236 2.79 -3.71 -8.49
C TYR A 236 3.15 -4.83 -7.53
N SER A 237 2.53 -4.84 -6.35
CA SER A 237 2.73 -5.89 -5.34
C SER A 237 1.88 -7.11 -5.70
N ALA A 238 2.50 -8.10 -6.35
CA ALA A 238 1.88 -9.39 -6.65
C ALA A 238 2.22 -10.39 -5.54
N CYS A 239 1.23 -10.78 -4.75
CA CYS A 239 1.40 -11.86 -3.78
C CYS A 239 1.10 -13.19 -4.50
N VAL A 240 2.14 -13.86 -4.98
CA VAL A 240 1.99 -15.17 -5.63
C VAL A 240 1.72 -16.19 -4.54
N PHE A 241 0.51 -16.73 -4.50
CA PHE A 241 0.24 -17.91 -3.70
C PHE A 241 0.81 -19.11 -4.45
N PRO A 242 1.68 -19.94 -3.84
CA PRO A 242 2.06 -21.19 -4.48
C PRO A 242 0.77 -21.96 -4.76
N THR A 243 0.50 -22.23 -6.03
CA THR A 243 -0.61 -23.09 -6.44
C THR A 243 -0.48 -24.34 -5.60
N ALA A 244 -1.49 -24.64 -4.77
CA ALA A 244 -1.47 -25.86 -3.99
C ALA A 244 -1.26 -26.99 -5.00
N LYS A 245 -0.08 -27.63 -4.95
CA LYS A 245 0.08 -28.89 -5.65
C LYS A 245 -1.09 -29.72 -5.15
N SER A 246 -1.93 -30.19 -6.06
CA SER A 246 -2.86 -31.27 -5.77
C SER A 246 -2.01 -32.49 -5.44
N SER A 247 -1.40 -32.49 -4.25
CA SER A 247 -1.09 -33.72 -3.56
C SER A 247 -2.48 -34.29 -3.30
N SER A 248 -2.81 -35.34 -4.06
CA SER A 248 -3.85 -36.27 -3.67
C SER A 248 -3.50 -36.75 -2.27
N ALA A 249 -3.96 -36.00 -1.26
CA ALA A 249 -3.93 -36.40 0.12
C ALA A 249 -4.95 -37.53 0.15
N ARG A 250 -4.46 -38.76 -0.06
CA ARG A 250 -5.12 -39.92 0.52
C ARG A 250 -5.27 -39.57 1.99
N SER A 251 -6.50 -39.27 2.38
CA SER A 251 -6.90 -39.21 3.77
C SER A 251 -6.61 -40.60 4.34
N SER A 252 -5.43 -40.77 4.91
CA SER A 252 -5.23 -41.77 5.94
C SER A 252 -6.04 -41.26 7.11
N ALA A 253 -7.29 -41.70 7.18
CA ALA A 253 -8.13 -41.55 8.34
C ALA A 253 -7.32 -42.06 9.54
N VAL A 254 -6.88 -41.13 10.38
CA VAL A 254 -6.48 -41.47 11.74
C VAL A 254 -7.79 -41.89 12.42
N VAL A 255 -7.97 -43.20 12.52
CA VAL A 255 -9.05 -43.80 13.31
C VAL A 255 -8.90 -43.26 14.73
N ALA A 256 -9.85 -42.43 15.16
CA ALA A 256 -9.97 -42.07 16.55
C ALA A 256 -10.20 -43.36 17.36
N PRO A 257 -9.52 -43.58 18.49
CA PRO A 257 -9.80 -44.72 19.34
C PRO A 257 -11.25 -44.64 19.80
N GLU A 258 -12.03 -45.65 19.42
CA GLU A 258 -13.39 -45.86 19.86
C GLU A 258 -13.40 -46.02 21.38
N LEU A 259 -14.07 -45.10 22.08
CA LEU A 259 -14.26 -45.18 23.51
C LEU A 259 -15.29 -46.29 23.79
N ILE A 260 -14.80 -47.47 24.18
CA ILE A 260 -15.65 -48.57 24.64
C ILE A 260 -16.33 -48.14 25.94
N VAL A 261 -17.61 -47.76 25.87
CA VAL A 261 -18.46 -47.57 27.04
C VAL A 261 -19.05 -48.93 27.40
N PRO A 262 -18.84 -49.46 28.62
CA PRO A 262 -19.46 -50.72 29.03
C PRO A 262 -20.98 -50.53 29.17
N PRO A 263 -21.78 -51.57 28.87
CA PRO A 263 -23.22 -51.51 29.01
C PRO A 263 -23.61 -51.38 30.48
N THR A 264 -24.40 -50.35 30.80
CA THR A 264 -25.10 -50.22 32.07
C THR A 264 -26.24 -51.23 32.10
N ASP A 265 -26.14 -52.23 32.98
CA ASP A 265 -27.25 -53.14 33.29
C ASP A 265 -28.44 -52.34 33.83
N LEU A 266 -29.53 -52.39 33.09
CA LEU A 266 -30.81 -51.80 33.47
C LEU A 266 -31.55 -52.83 34.33
N VAL A 267 -31.43 -52.71 35.65
CA VAL A 267 -32.20 -53.51 36.60
C VAL A 267 -33.65 -53.00 36.59
N LEU A 268 -34.53 -53.75 35.93
CA LEU A 268 -35.97 -53.59 36.07
C LEU A 268 -36.37 -54.19 37.42
N VAL A 269 -36.81 -53.31 38.33
CA VAL A 269 -37.46 -53.71 39.58
C VAL A 269 -38.94 -53.93 39.26
N ASP A 270 -39.36 -55.18 39.22
CA ASP A 270 -40.79 -55.53 39.27
C ASP A 270 -41.32 -55.21 40.67
N SER A 271 -42.32 -54.33 40.72
CA SER A 271 -43.15 -54.14 41.91
C SER A 271 -44.49 -54.82 41.70
N ASP A 272 -44.57 -56.08 42.11
CA ASP A 272 -45.84 -56.74 42.43
C ASP A 272 -46.52 -56.00 43.58
N GLY A 273 -47.81 -55.71 43.42
CA GLY A 273 -48.64 -55.08 44.44
C GLY A 273 -50.12 -55.26 44.13
N SER A 274 -50.67 -56.40 44.56
CA SER A 274 -52.10 -56.74 44.48
C SER A 274 -52.93 -55.99 45.54
N ALA A 275 -54.21 -55.77 45.23
CA ALA A 275 -55.38 -55.83 46.11
C ALA A 275 -56.61 -55.43 45.25
N ASP A 276 -57.50 -56.34 44.86
CA ASP A 276 -58.62 -56.92 45.63
C ASP A 276 -59.67 -55.91 46.13
N LEU A 277 -60.91 -56.18 45.68
CA LEU A 277 -62.25 -55.66 46.02
C LEU A 277 -62.74 -54.34 45.42
#